data_AF-A0A651E7Y3-F1
#
_entry.id   AF-A0A651E7Y3-F1
#
_cell.length_a   1.000
_cell.length_b   1.000
_cell.length_c   1.000
_cell.angle_alpha   90.00
_cell.angle_beta   90.00
_cell.angle_gamma   90.00
#
_symmetry.space_group_name_H-M   'P 1'
#
loop_
_entity.id
_entity.type
_entity.pdbx_description
1 polymer ?
#
loop_
_entity_poly.entity_id
_entity_poly.type
_entity_poly.pdbx_seq_one_letter_code
_entity_poly.pdbx_strand_id
1 'polypeptide(L)'
;MIDLDRRRALLGAAFVAALPVAGAAQDRELVLYCSVGEEWCRVMSEAFQRETGINVLMTRRSSGETYAQIRAEAGQPRGDVWWGGTGDPHLTAAQEGLTEEYRSPRLEELQDWAVRQAESADFRTVGIYAGALGFGYNTEMVEGDSPACWADLLDERFRDDVQVANPNSSGTAYTMLATFVQLFGEDEAFAFMGRLHDNVSQYTQSGSAPIRAAATGETAVGIVFMHDAVAQAVAGAPIRTVAPCEGTGYEVGSMSIIAGGPNPEAARIWYDWALSPEAQALAEQAASYQVPSNRNAPTPEAAPRLEDIKLIDYDFVTFGDAETRQRLLARWDSEIGARQR
;
A
#
# COMPACT_ATOMS: atom_id res chain seq x y z
N MET A 1 90.00 -31.39 10.36
CA MET A 1 88.70 -32.00 10.72
C MET A 1 88.29 -31.34 12.02
N ILE A 2 87.56 -30.21 11.99
CA ILE A 2 86.10 -30.10 11.73
C ILE A 2 85.34 -30.96 12.77
N ASP A 3 84.46 -30.49 13.66
CA ASP A 3 83.80 -29.19 13.84
C ASP A 3 83.17 -29.06 15.24
N LEU A 4 82.86 -27.81 15.60
CA LEU A 4 81.84 -27.23 16.51
C LEU A 4 80.88 -28.17 17.29
N ASP A 5 80.74 -28.01 18.62
CA ASP A 5 79.94 -26.99 19.33
C ASP A 5 78.41 -27.11 19.10
N ARG A 6 77.64 -27.32 20.19
CA ARG A 6 76.32 -26.69 20.42
C ARG A 6 75.66 -27.14 21.72
N ARG A 7 75.76 -26.24 22.71
CA ARG A 7 74.80 -26.09 23.80
C ARG A 7 73.42 -25.76 23.22
N ARG A 8 72.39 -26.52 23.55
CA ARG A 8 70.99 -26.17 23.24
C ARG A 8 70.37 -25.42 24.41
N ALA A 9 70.24 -24.11 24.26
CA ALA A 9 69.40 -23.26 25.09
C ALA A 9 67.93 -23.46 24.67
N LEU A 10 67.05 -23.76 25.63
CA LEU A 10 65.61 -23.82 25.44
C LEU A 10 65.05 -22.38 25.49
N LEU A 11 64.76 -21.80 24.33
CA LEU A 11 63.95 -20.60 24.19
C LEU A 11 62.47 -21.01 24.17
N GLY A 12 61.75 -20.73 25.25
CA GLY A 12 60.30 -20.84 25.31
C GLY A 12 59.66 -19.72 24.47
N ALA A 13 59.09 -20.07 23.32
CA ALA A 13 58.27 -19.17 22.54
C ALA A 13 56.86 -19.14 23.15
N ALA A 14 56.50 -18.01 23.76
CA ALA A 14 55.12 -17.72 24.16
C ALA A 14 54.29 -17.47 22.89
N PHE A 15 53.42 -18.42 22.55
CA PHE A 15 52.44 -18.29 21.48
C PHE A 15 51.29 -17.41 22.00
N VAL A 16 51.28 -16.13 21.63
CA VAL A 16 50.09 -15.28 21.80
C VAL A 16 49.09 -15.74 20.74
N ALA A 17 48.12 -16.55 21.14
CA ALA A 17 46.97 -16.87 20.31
C ALA A 17 46.14 -15.60 20.13
N ALA A 18 46.29 -14.93 18.99
CA ALA A 18 45.33 -13.92 18.56
C ALA A 18 44.01 -14.64 18.28
N LEU A 19 43.06 -14.52 19.21
CA LEU A 19 41.67 -14.88 18.97
C LEU A 19 41.18 -14.02 17.79
N PRO A 20 40.68 -14.61 16.70
CA PRO A 20 39.94 -13.81 15.74
C PRO A 20 38.69 -13.34 16.48
N VAL A 21 38.56 -12.04 16.66
CA VAL A 21 37.25 -11.43 16.90
C VAL A 21 36.48 -11.67 15.62
N ALA A 22 35.80 -12.81 15.55
CA ALA A 22 34.71 -13.00 14.63
C ALA A 22 33.64 -12.00 15.07
N GLY A 23 33.70 -10.79 14.50
CA GLY A 23 32.54 -9.93 14.45
C GLY A 23 31.46 -10.75 13.78
N ALA A 24 30.45 -11.15 14.55
CA ALA A 24 29.24 -11.70 13.98
C ALA A 24 28.72 -10.64 13.01
N ALA A 25 28.92 -10.87 11.71
CA ALA A 25 28.00 -10.35 10.72
C ALA A 25 26.67 -11.02 11.06
N GLN A 26 25.90 -10.39 11.95
CA GLN A 26 24.50 -10.72 12.12
C GLN A 26 23.90 -10.40 10.76
N ASP A 27 23.52 -11.43 10.00
CA ASP A 27 22.71 -11.26 8.80
C ASP A 27 21.44 -10.53 9.25
N ARG A 28 21.42 -9.21 9.04
CA ARG A 28 20.29 -8.35 9.43
C ARG A 28 19.21 -8.60 8.40
N GLU A 29 18.03 -9.01 8.87
CA GLU A 29 16.87 -9.30 8.04
C GLU A 29 15.73 -8.33 8.35
N LEU A 30 14.90 -8.06 7.36
CA LEU A 30 13.63 -7.34 7.47
C LEU A 30 12.53 -8.17 6.81
N VAL A 31 11.50 -8.53 7.57
CA VAL A 31 10.28 -9.17 7.07
C VAL A 31 9.26 -8.08 6.72
N LEU A 32 9.06 -7.86 5.41
CA LEU A 32 8.25 -6.79 4.87
C LEU A 32 6.91 -7.31 4.36
N TYR A 33 5.82 -6.81 4.94
CA TYR A 33 4.47 -6.98 4.40
C TYR A 33 4.13 -5.79 3.51
N CYS A 34 4.20 -6.00 2.20
CA CYS A 34 3.96 -4.95 1.21
C CYS A 34 2.51 -4.99 0.71
N SER A 35 1.86 -3.83 0.61
CA SER A 35 0.49 -3.74 0.08
C SER A 35 0.28 -2.78 -1.09
N VAL A 36 1.35 -2.41 -1.80
CA VAL A 36 1.28 -1.72 -3.10
C VAL A 36 1.34 -2.72 -4.27
N GLY A 37 1.53 -2.21 -5.50
CA GLY A 37 1.88 -3.01 -6.67
C GLY A 37 3.20 -3.77 -6.45
N GLU A 38 3.26 -5.01 -6.93
CA GLU A 38 4.39 -5.92 -6.66
C GLU A 38 5.71 -5.38 -7.23
N GLU A 39 5.64 -4.70 -8.38
CA GLU A 39 6.77 -4.05 -9.02
C GLU A 39 7.43 -3.02 -8.09
N TRP A 40 6.62 -2.21 -7.39
CA TRP A 40 7.13 -1.22 -6.46
C TRP A 40 7.66 -1.85 -5.18
N CYS A 41 6.96 -2.86 -4.65
CA CYS A 41 7.46 -3.67 -3.53
C CYS A 41 8.86 -4.23 -3.82
N ARG A 42 9.07 -4.77 -5.03
CA ARG A 42 10.33 -5.37 -5.45
C ARG A 42 11.43 -4.31 -5.59
N VAL A 43 11.17 -3.21 -6.29
CA VAL A 43 12.13 -2.11 -6.48
C VAL A 43 12.60 -1.56 -5.13
N MET A 44 11.68 -1.31 -4.21
CA MET A 44 12.00 -0.79 -2.88
C MET A 44 12.84 -1.79 -2.07
N SER A 45 12.45 -3.07 -2.07
CA SER A 45 13.19 -4.14 -1.39
C SER A 45 14.62 -4.27 -1.92
N GLU A 46 14.79 -4.27 -3.25
CA GLU A 46 16.10 -4.37 -3.89
C GLU A 46 17.00 -3.16 -3.62
N ALA A 47 16.44 -1.95 -3.67
CA ALA A 47 17.18 -0.73 -3.37
C ALA A 47 17.63 -0.70 -1.90
N PHE A 48 16.73 -0.99 -0.96
CA PHE A 48 17.05 -1.03 0.45
C PHE A 48 18.14 -2.06 0.77
N GLN A 49 18.04 -3.28 0.23
CA GLN A 49 19.06 -4.32 0.41
C GLN A 49 20.43 -3.86 -0.08
N ARG A 50 20.49 -3.25 -1.26
CA ARG A 50 21.73 -2.77 -1.87
C ARG A 50 22.36 -1.62 -1.08
N GLU A 51 21.56 -0.74 -0.49
CA GLU A 51 22.05 0.44 0.23
C GLU A 51 22.46 0.14 1.68
N THR A 52 21.76 -0.79 2.33
CA THR A 52 21.92 -1.05 3.77
C THR A 52 22.63 -2.37 4.08
N GLY A 53 22.64 -3.32 3.14
CA GLY A 53 23.08 -4.69 3.36
C GLY A 53 22.13 -5.53 4.21
N ILE A 54 20.93 -5.04 4.53
CA ILE A 54 19.89 -5.77 5.28
C ILE A 54 19.07 -6.58 4.28
N ASN A 55 19.00 -7.91 4.44
CA ASN A 55 18.18 -8.79 3.61
C ASN A 55 16.68 -8.51 3.80
N VAL A 56 15.87 -8.51 2.73
CA VAL A 56 14.43 -8.23 2.81
C VAL A 56 13.63 -9.46 2.38
N LEU A 57 12.87 -10.02 3.32
CA LEU A 57 11.87 -11.04 3.05
C LEU A 57 10.51 -10.37 2.80
N MET A 58 10.24 -10.06 1.53
CA MET A 58 9.01 -9.38 1.13
C MET A 58 7.90 -10.37 0.78
N THR A 59 6.70 -10.13 1.30
CA THR A 59 5.46 -10.73 0.80
C THR A 59 4.48 -9.64 0.42
N ARG A 60 3.72 -9.86 -0.65
CA ARG A 60 2.73 -8.89 -1.16
C ARG A 60 1.30 -9.40 -0.97
N ARG A 61 0.44 -8.58 -0.37
CA ARG A 61 -1.01 -8.82 -0.22
C ARG A 61 -1.78 -7.50 -0.28
N SER A 62 -3.10 -7.52 -0.47
CA SER A 62 -3.88 -6.28 -0.37
C SER A 62 -4.02 -5.83 1.08
N SER A 63 -4.20 -4.53 1.32
CA SER A 63 -4.18 -3.93 2.68
C SER A 63 -5.17 -4.56 3.66
N GLY A 64 -6.36 -4.96 3.22
CA GLY A 64 -7.32 -5.68 4.06
C GLY A 64 -6.84 -7.07 4.48
N GLU A 65 -6.20 -7.80 3.55
CA GLU A 65 -5.59 -9.10 3.84
C GLU A 65 -4.36 -8.99 4.75
N THR A 66 -3.51 -7.97 4.52
CA THR A 66 -2.34 -7.70 5.35
C THR A 66 -2.76 -7.35 6.77
N TYR A 67 -3.80 -6.51 6.94
CA TYR A 67 -4.41 -6.25 8.25
C TYR A 67 -4.90 -7.52 8.93
N ALA A 68 -5.67 -8.36 8.22
CA ALA A 68 -6.17 -9.61 8.76
C ALA A 68 -5.04 -10.57 9.18
N GLN A 69 -3.96 -10.62 8.40
CA GLN A 69 -2.76 -11.39 8.73
C GLN A 69 -2.10 -10.87 10.01
N ILE A 70 -1.80 -9.57 10.10
CA ILE A 70 -1.16 -8.96 11.28
C ILE A 70 -1.99 -9.21 12.53
N ARG A 71 -3.31 -9.03 12.44
CA ARG A 71 -4.24 -9.30 13.55
C ARG A 71 -4.24 -10.76 13.98
N ALA A 72 -4.22 -11.70 13.03
CA ALA A 72 -4.15 -13.14 13.33
C ALA A 72 -2.81 -13.55 13.95
N GLU A 73 -1.74 -12.84 13.61
CA GLU A 73 -0.39 -13.06 14.11
C GLU A 73 -0.07 -12.30 15.40
N ALA A 74 -1.00 -11.50 15.96
CA ALA A 74 -0.72 -10.61 17.09
C ALA A 74 -0.08 -11.29 18.33
N GLY A 75 -0.39 -12.57 18.56
CA GLY A 75 0.22 -13.35 19.66
C GLY A 75 1.64 -13.85 19.37
N GLN A 76 2.04 -13.90 18.10
CA GLN A 76 3.39 -14.26 17.64
C GLN A 76 3.67 -13.57 16.29
N PRO A 77 3.97 -12.25 16.31
CA PRO A 77 4.17 -11.47 15.08
C PRO A 77 5.32 -12.02 14.24
N ARG A 78 5.13 -12.10 12.92
CA ARG A 78 6.16 -12.59 11.99
C ARG A 78 6.73 -11.49 11.08
N GLY A 79 5.98 -10.41 10.88
CA GLY A 79 6.40 -9.25 10.10
C GLY A 79 7.06 -8.18 10.97
N ASP A 80 7.91 -7.36 10.34
CA ASP A 80 8.57 -6.21 10.95
C ASP A 80 7.92 -4.89 10.55
N VAL A 81 7.65 -4.75 9.26
CA VAL A 81 7.06 -3.54 8.68
C VAL A 81 5.91 -3.94 7.77
N TRP A 82 4.80 -3.23 7.92
CA TRP A 82 3.77 -3.16 6.90
C TRP A 82 3.98 -1.88 6.09
N TRP A 83 4.31 -2.02 4.81
CA TRP A 83 4.58 -0.90 3.90
C TRP A 83 3.55 -0.81 2.77
N GLY A 84 2.89 0.35 2.70
CA GLY A 84 1.93 0.72 1.67
C GLY A 84 0.57 0.04 1.78
N GLY A 85 -0.29 0.37 0.84
CA GLY A 85 -1.73 0.12 0.92
C GLY A 85 -2.48 1.23 1.65
N THR A 86 -3.80 1.23 1.51
CA THR A 86 -4.72 2.26 2.02
C THR A 86 -4.56 2.52 3.52
N GLY A 87 -4.74 3.76 3.95
CA GLY A 87 -4.57 4.17 5.35
C GLY A 87 -5.59 3.63 6.34
N ASP A 88 -6.83 3.34 5.94
CA ASP A 88 -7.89 2.95 6.88
C ASP A 88 -7.54 1.67 7.68
N PRO A 89 -7.09 0.57 7.04
CA PRO A 89 -6.67 -0.63 7.76
C PRO A 89 -5.44 -0.42 8.66
N HIS A 90 -4.54 0.52 8.33
CA HIS A 90 -3.41 0.87 9.22
C HIS A 90 -3.90 1.61 10.47
N LEU A 91 -4.89 2.50 10.33
CA LEU A 91 -5.51 3.19 11.46
C LEU A 91 -6.25 2.21 12.36
N THR A 92 -6.99 1.26 11.78
CA THR A 92 -7.62 0.17 12.53
C THR A 92 -6.57 -0.65 13.29
N ALA A 93 -5.45 -1.02 12.64
CA ALA A 93 -4.37 -1.76 13.29
C ALA A 93 -3.73 -0.98 14.45
N ALA A 94 -3.54 0.33 14.30
CA ALA A 94 -3.04 1.21 15.34
C ALA A 94 -3.97 1.25 16.57
N GLN A 95 -5.28 1.40 16.35
CA GLN A 95 -6.29 1.38 17.41
C GLN A 95 -6.33 0.04 18.17
N GLU A 96 -6.15 -1.07 17.46
CA GLU A 96 -6.07 -2.42 18.06
C GLU A 96 -4.70 -2.70 18.74
N GLY A 97 -3.75 -1.76 18.70
CA GLY A 97 -2.43 -1.91 19.30
C GLY A 97 -1.49 -2.87 18.56
N LEU A 98 -1.77 -3.13 17.28
CA LEU A 98 -1.01 -4.05 16.44
C LEU A 98 0.24 -3.42 15.82
N THR A 99 0.41 -2.10 15.93
CA THR A 99 1.56 -1.36 15.40
C THR A 99 2.20 -0.48 16.48
N GLU A 100 3.51 -0.25 16.37
CA GLU A 100 4.29 0.50 17.38
C GLU A 100 4.31 2.01 17.08
N GLU A 101 4.31 2.82 18.13
CA GLU A 101 4.58 4.26 17.99
C GLU A 101 6.02 4.46 17.53
N TYR A 102 6.20 5.17 16.42
CA TYR A 102 7.52 5.60 15.97
C TYR A 102 7.46 6.92 15.21
N ARG A 103 8.19 7.91 15.74
CA ARG A 103 8.30 9.26 15.16
C ARG A 103 9.59 9.36 14.38
N SER A 104 9.50 9.23 13.06
CA SER A 104 10.65 9.42 12.18
C SER A 104 11.17 10.86 12.29
N PRO A 105 12.49 11.10 12.31
CA PRO A 105 13.06 12.44 12.18
C PRO A 105 12.69 13.13 10.86
N ARG A 106 12.18 12.40 9.86
CA ARG A 106 11.75 12.94 8.57
C ARG A 106 10.30 13.44 8.55
N LEU A 107 9.55 13.35 9.65
CA LEU A 107 8.14 13.78 9.69
C LEU A 107 7.95 15.22 9.19
N GLU A 108 8.87 16.12 9.54
CA GLU A 108 8.81 17.53 9.13
C GLU A 108 9.08 17.73 7.63
N GLU A 109 9.58 16.73 6.90
CA GLU A 109 9.78 16.80 5.44
C GLU A 109 8.50 16.47 4.68
N LEU A 110 7.53 15.84 5.34
CA LEU A 110 6.34 15.27 4.69
C LEU A 110 5.26 16.32 4.41
N GLN A 111 4.37 15.96 3.50
CA GLN A 111 3.12 16.68 3.21
C GLN A 111 2.18 16.64 4.42
N ASP A 112 1.38 17.69 4.60
CA ASP A 112 0.49 17.82 5.77
C ASP A 112 -0.49 16.65 5.91
N TRP A 113 -1.00 16.10 4.81
CA TRP A 113 -1.89 14.94 4.85
C TRP A 113 -1.20 13.67 5.38
N ALA A 114 0.11 13.52 5.13
CA ALA A 114 0.88 12.39 5.65
C ALA A 114 1.18 12.53 7.14
N VAL A 115 1.42 13.77 7.59
CA VAL A 115 1.59 14.10 9.01
C VAL A 115 0.27 13.89 9.77
N ARG A 116 -0.86 14.39 9.24
CA ARG A 116 -2.19 14.17 9.82
C ARG A 116 -2.55 12.68 9.96
N GLN A 117 -2.15 11.87 8.98
CA GLN A 117 -2.31 10.41 9.05
C GLN A 117 -1.54 9.81 10.23
N ALA A 118 -0.32 10.29 10.50
CA ALA A 118 0.45 9.86 11.66
C ALA A 118 -0.17 10.33 12.97
N GLU A 119 -0.58 11.60 13.06
CA GLU A 119 -1.22 12.19 14.25
C GLU A 119 -2.51 11.47 14.62
N SER A 120 -3.34 11.11 13.62
CA SER A 120 -4.61 10.38 13.82
C SER A 120 -4.41 8.98 14.41
N ALA A 121 -3.19 8.45 14.36
CA ALA A 121 -2.83 7.12 14.82
C ALA A 121 -1.91 7.13 16.05
N ASP A 122 -1.73 8.27 16.72
CA ASP A 122 -0.70 8.46 17.76
C ASP A 122 0.70 8.00 17.28
N PHE A 123 1.03 8.32 16.03
CA PHE A 123 2.31 8.00 15.37
C PHE A 123 2.61 6.49 15.28
N ARG A 124 1.57 5.66 15.33
CA ARG A 124 1.65 4.21 15.07
C ARG A 124 1.53 3.84 13.59
N THR A 125 1.42 4.85 12.73
CA THR A 125 1.49 4.77 11.28
C THR A 125 1.98 6.10 10.71
N VAL A 126 2.33 6.15 9.43
CA VAL A 126 2.66 7.39 8.70
C VAL A 126 2.19 7.30 7.25
N GLY A 127 1.77 8.43 6.67
CA GLY A 127 1.49 8.51 5.24
C GLY A 127 2.77 8.46 4.38
N ILE A 128 2.79 7.63 3.35
CA ILE A 128 3.91 7.46 2.41
C ILE A 128 3.58 7.90 0.98
N TYR A 129 2.30 7.93 0.61
CA TYR A 129 1.83 8.45 -0.67
C TYR A 129 0.33 8.79 -0.60
N ALA A 130 -0.20 9.49 -1.61
CA ALA A 130 -1.64 9.71 -1.79
C ALA A 130 -2.10 9.28 -3.20
N GLY A 131 -3.33 8.78 -3.29
CA GLY A 131 -3.93 8.32 -4.54
C GLY A 131 -5.43 8.59 -4.57
N ALA A 132 -5.91 9.29 -5.60
CA ALA A 132 -7.34 9.55 -5.75
C ALA A 132 -8.08 8.34 -6.32
N LEU A 133 -9.26 8.06 -5.76
CA LEU A 133 -10.17 7.01 -6.23
C LEU A 133 -10.85 7.46 -7.53
N GLY A 134 -11.05 6.54 -8.45
CA GLY A 134 -11.85 6.77 -9.64
C GLY A 134 -12.10 5.46 -10.38
N PHE A 135 -12.18 5.55 -11.69
CA PHE A 135 -12.20 4.37 -12.55
C PHE A 135 -11.39 4.62 -13.80
N GLY A 136 -10.96 3.55 -14.45
CA GLY A 136 -10.50 3.59 -15.82
C GLY A 136 -11.39 2.72 -16.69
N TYR A 137 -11.57 3.12 -17.95
CA TYR A 137 -12.32 2.32 -18.91
C TYR A 137 -11.50 2.03 -20.16
N ASN A 138 -11.78 0.89 -20.79
CA ASN A 138 -11.18 0.49 -22.05
C ASN A 138 -11.85 1.24 -23.20
N THR A 139 -11.10 2.10 -23.89
CA THR A 139 -11.61 2.95 -24.97
C THR A 139 -12.01 2.19 -26.23
N GLU A 140 -11.60 0.93 -26.36
CA GLU A 140 -11.97 0.05 -27.48
C GLU A 140 -13.25 -0.75 -27.18
N MET A 141 -13.66 -0.87 -25.91
CA MET A 141 -14.88 -1.58 -25.50
C MET A 141 -16.06 -0.64 -25.26
N VAL A 142 -15.81 0.60 -24.83
CA VAL A 142 -16.87 1.56 -24.52
C VAL A 142 -17.33 2.28 -25.80
N GLU A 143 -18.51 1.90 -26.27
CA GLU A 143 -19.21 2.56 -27.38
C GLU A 143 -20.09 3.73 -26.89
N GLY A 144 -20.24 4.77 -27.72
CA GLY A 144 -21.07 5.94 -27.44
C GLY A 144 -20.41 6.96 -26.50
N ASP A 145 -21.22 7.63 -25.67
CA ASP A 145 -20.72 8.66 -24.76
C ASP A 145 -19.81 8.04 -23.69
N SER A 146 -18.65 8.65 -23.46
CA SER A 146 -17.70 8.17 -22.45
C SER A 146 -18.25 8.40 -21.04
N PRO A 147 -18.17 7.42 -20.12
CA PRO A 147 -18.60 7.61 -18.74
C PRO A 147 -17.72 8.67 -18.05
N ALA A 148 -18.36 9.59 -17.33
CA ALA A 148 -17.73 10.72 -16.65
C ALA A 148 -18.08 10.80 -15.17
N CYS A 149 -19.15 10.13 -14.74
CA CYS A 149 -19.71 10.16 -13.40
C CYS A 149 -19.83 8.75 -12.83
N TRP A 150 -19.89 8.63 -11.50
CA TRP A 150 -20.19 7.34 -10.87
C TRP A 150 -21.53 6.80 -11.35
N ALA A 151 -22.54 7.66 -11.45
CA ALA A 151 -23.88 7.31 -11.92
C ALA A 151 -23.91 6.69 -13.33
N ASP A 152 -22.95 7.02 -14.20
CA ASP A 152 -22.88 6.46 -15.55
C ASP A 152 -22.56 4.96 -15.54
N LEU A 153 -21.87 4.48 -14.49
CA LEU A 153 -21.57 3.06 -14.32
C LEU A 153 -22.79 2.22 -13.98
N LEU A 154 -23.95 2.84 -13.74
CA LEU A 154 -25.24 2.18 -13.53
C LEU A 154 -26.00 1.95 -14.84
N ASP A 155 -25.51 2.45 -15.97
CA ASP A 155 -26.14 2.25 -17.27
C ASP A 155 -26.13 0.76 -17.64
N GLU A 156 -27.26 0.28 -18.15
CA GLU A 156 -27.47 -1.10 -18.60
C GLU A 156 -26.43 -1.56 -19.64
N ARG A 157 -25.84 -0.64 -20.40
CA ARG A 157 -24.76 -0.97 -21.35
C ARG A 157 -23.51 -1.54 -20.69
N PHE A 158 -23.33 -1.34 -19.37
CA PHE A 158 -22.23 -1.89 -18.59
C PHE A 158 -22.62 -3.17 -17.83
N ARG A 159 -23.79 -3.77 -18.12
CA ARG A 159 -24.19 -5.03 -17.50
C ARG A 159 -23.09 -6.08 -17.69
N ASP A 160 -22.69 -6.71 -16.59
CA ASP A 160 -21.59 -7.69 -16.55
C ASP A 160 -20.26 -7.17 -17.15
N ASP A 161 -20.00 -5.87 -17.12
CA ASP A 161 -18.81 -5.28 -17.75
C ASP A 161 -18.06 -4.25 -16.87
N VAL A 162 -18.40 -4.20 -15.59
CA VAL A 162 -17.65 -3.48 -14.54
C VAL A 162 -16.95 -4.46 -13.63
N GLN A 163 -15.69 -4.22 -13.30
CA GLN A 163 -15.02 -4.88 -12.17
C GLN A 163 -14.68 -3.90 -11.07
N VAL A 164 -14.74 -4.41 -9.85
CA VAL A 164 -14.33 -3.73 -8.62
C VAL A 164 -13.79 -4.79 -7.66
N ALA A 165 -12.99 -4.40 -6.67
CA ALA A 165 -12.52 -5.36 -5.67
C ALA A 165 -13.55 -5.63 -4.57
N ASN A 166 -13.37 -6.70 -3.81
CA ASN A 166 -14.15 -6.99 -2.60
C ASN A 166 -13.60 -6.16 -1.41
N PRO A 167 -14.43 -5.38 -0.69
CA PRO A 167 -13.96 -4.51 0.39
C PRO A 167 -13.45 -5.27 1.63
N ASN A 168 -13.75 -6.57 1.76
CA ASN A 168 -13.20 -7.40 2.83
C ASN A 168 -11.70 -7.67 2.66
N SER A 169 -11.23 -7.88 1.42
CA SER A 169 -9.82 -8.15 1.13
C SER A 169 -9.06 -6.91 0.64
N SER A 170 -9.75 -6.01 -0.07
CA SER A 170 -9.15 -4.86 -0.74
C SER A 170 -9.45 -3.55 -0.03
N GLY A 171 -8.39 -2.84 0.36
CA GLY A 171 -8.52 -1.47 0.83
C GLY A 171 -9.11 -0.53 -0.20
N THR A 172 -8.76 -0.65 -1.49
CA THR A 172 -9.34 0.20 -2.55
C THR A 172 -10.85 0.14 -2.58
N ALA A 173 -11.43 -1.06 -2.43
CA ALA A 173 -12.88 -1.24 -2.38
C ALA A 173 -13.48 -0.74 -1.06
N TYR A 174 -12.75 -0.85 0.06
CA TYR A 174 -13.18 -0.20 1.31
C TYR A 174 -13.16 1.33 1.21
N THR A 175 -12.13 1.93 0.60
CA THR A 175 -12.05 3.37 0.34
C THR A 175 -13.18 3.82 -0.59
N MET A 176 -13.57 3.01 -1.59
CA MET A 176 -14.76 3.26 -2.41
C MET A 176 -16.04 3.23 -1.58
N LEU A 177 -16.23 2.20 -0.76
CA LEU A 177 -17.38 2.09 0.15
C LEU A 177 -17.51 3.33 1.04
N ALA A 178 -16.42 3.70 1.73
CA ALA A 178 -16.37 4.87 2.59
C ALA A 178 -16.57 6.18 1.82
N THR A 179 -16.01 6.30 0.62
CA THR A 179 -16.21 7.46 -0.27
C THR A 179 -17.68 7.63 -0.62
N PHE A 180 -18.36 6.55 -1.00
CA PHE A 180 -19.78 6.62 -1.35
C PHE A 180 -20.64 6.98 -0.15
N VAL A 181 -20.35 6.43 1.03
CA VAL A 181 -21.04 6.82 2.28
C VAL A 181 -20.87 8.30 2.56
N GLN A 182 -19.66 8.86 2.36
CA GLN A 182 -19.40 10.29 2.58
C GLN A 182 -20.01 11.20 1.50
N LEU A 183 -20.09 10.74 0.25
CA LEU A 183 -20.69 11.50 -0.85
C LEU A 183 -22.22 11.52 -0.81
N PHE A 184 -22.83 10.36 -0.52
CA PHE A 184 -24.26 10.15 -0.72
C PHE A 184 -25.05 10.02 0.58
N GLY A 185 -24.38 9.80 1.71
CA GLY A 185 -25.01 9.26 2.92
C GLY A 185 -25.09 7.73 2.84
N GLU A 186 -25.17 7.09 4.00
CA GLU A 186 -25.00 5.63 4.08
C GLU A 186 -26.08 4.85 3.30
N ASP A 187 -27.36 5.12 3.54
CA ASP A 187 -28.43 4.36 2.89
C ASP A 187 -28.44 4.53 1.36
N GLU A 188 -28.29 5.76 0.87
CA GLU A 188 -28.14 6.05 -0.55
C GLU A 188 -26.87 5.42 -1.16
N ALA A 189 -25.76 5.36 -0.42
CA ALA A 189 -24.54 4.70 -0.88
C ALA A 189 -24.74 3.19 -1.06
N PHE A 190 -25.41 2.53 -0.11
CA PHE A 190 -25.73 1.10 -0.21
C PHE A 190 -26.74 0.83 -1.32
N ALA A 191 -27.75 1.68 -1.49
CA ALA A 191 -28.66 1.59 -2.63
C ALA A 191 -27.93 1.77 -3.96
N PHE A 192 -26.97 2.71 -4.04
CA PHE A 192 -26.13 2.93 -5.21
C PHE A 192 -25.28 1.69 -5.55
N MET A 193 -24.54 1.15 -4.58
CA MET A 193 -23.75 -0.08 -4.78
C MET A 193 -24.63 -1.27 -5.14
N GLY A 194 -25.86 -1.33 -4.63
CA GLY A 194 -26.83 -2.35 -4.97
C GLY A 194 -27.26 -2.31 -6.43
N ARG A 195 -27.38 -1.11 -7.02
CA ARG A 195 -27.61 -0.97 -8.48
C ARG A 195 -26.35 -1.23 -9.28
N LEU A 196 -25.20 -0.76 -8.79
CA LEU A 196 -23.91 -1.00 -9.45
C LEU A 196 -23.60 -2.50 -9.53
N HIS A 197 -23.98 -3.27 -8.51
CA HIS A 197 -23.81 -4.72 -8.46
C HIS A 197 -24.37 -5.43 -9.70
N ASP A 198 -25.50 -4.96 -10.26
CA ASP A 198 -26.12 -5.55 -11.44
C ASP A 198 -25.22 -5.43 -12.69
N ASN A 199 -24.24 -4.52 -12.66
CA ASN A 199 -23.22 -4.32 -13.69
C ASN A 199 -21.86 -4.94 -13.34
N VAL A 200 -21.68 -5.45 -12.12
CA VAL A 200 -20.38 -5.99 -11.66
C VAL A 200 -20.18 -7.43 -12.12
N SER A 201 -19.26 -7.61 -13.06
CA SER A 201 -18.86 -8.91 -13.61
C SER A 201 -18.01 -9.73 -12.66
N GLN A 202 -17.27 -9.09 -11.75
CA GLN A 202 -16.45 -9.75 -10.72
C GLN A 202 -16.09 -8.82 -9.56
N TYR A 203 -16.15 -9.35 -8.35
CA TYR A 203 -15.49 -8.77 -7.17
C TYR A 203 -14.10 -9.40 -7.01
N THR A 204 -13.07 -8.68 -7.40
CA THR A 204 -11.68 -9.18 -7.35
C THR A 204 -11.10 -9.12 -5.94
N GLN A 205 -10.08 -9.95 -5.65
CA GLN A 205 -9.44 -9.93 -4.33
C GLN A 205 -8.56 -8.68 -4.12
N SER A 206 -7.89 -8.22 -5.19
CA SER A 206 -6.94 -7.11 -5.17
C SER A 206 -7.50 -5.85 -5.82
N GLY A 207 -7.33 -4.70 -5.18
CA GLY A 207 -7.81 -3.39 -5.66
C GLY A 207 -7.32 -2.98 -7.05
N SER A 208 -6.12 -3.39 -7.45
CA SER A 208 -5.55 -3.09 -8.78
C SER A 208 -5.90 -4.11 -9.88
N ALA A 209 -6.59 -5.20 -9.55
CA ALA A 209 -6.96 -6.22 -10.55
C ALA A 209 -8.01 -5.72 -11.57
N PRO A 210 -9.06 -4.95 -11.19
CA PRO A 210 -10.06 -4.49 -12.14
C PRO A 210 -9.50 -3.70 -13.32
N ILE A 211 -8.53 -2.83 -13.08
CA ILE A 211 -7.97 -2.01 -14.17
C ILE A 211 -7.02 -2.81 -15.08
N ARG A 212 -6.38 -3.86 -14.57
CA ARG A 212 -5.62 -4.80 -15.41
C ARG A 212 -6.56 -5.60 -16.30
N ALA A 213 -7.68 -6.08 -15.77
CA ALA A 213 -8.71 -6.75 -16.55
C ALA A 213 -9.23 -5.82 -17.67
N ALA A 214 -9.46 -4.54 -17.35
CA ALA A 214 -9.86 -3.55 -18.34
C ALA A 214 -8.77 -3.30 -19.39
N ALA A 215 -7.51 -3.22 -18.99
CA ALA A 215 -6.39 -3.03 -19.91
C ALA A 215 -6.26 -4.16 -20.93
N THR A 216 -6.62 -5.39 -20.55
CA THR A 216 -6.63 -6.58 -21.42
C THR A 216 -7.95 -6.82 -22.15
N GLY A 217 -8.97 -5.99 -21.92
CA GLY A 217 -10.29 -6.14 -22.53
C GLY A 217 -11.16 -7.25 -21.95
N GLU A 218 -10.87 -7.70 -20.72
CA GLU A 218 -11.70 -8.68 -19.99
C GLU A 218 -12.94 -8.04 -19.35
N THR A 219 -12.93 -6.72 -19.17
CA THR A 219 -14.04 -5.90 -18.70
C THR A 219 -13.92 -4.49 -19.30
N ALA A 220 -15.02 -3.78 -19.51
CA ALA A 220 -14.97 -2.42 -20.04
C ALA A 220 -14.50 -1.40 -18.99
N VAL A 221 -14.87 -1.58 -17.72
CA VAL A 221 -14.57 -0.61 -16.65
C VAL A 221 -13.93 -1.28 -15.44
N GLY A 222 -12.84 -0.69 -14.94
CA GLY A 222 -12.23 -1.07 -13.66
C GLY A 222 -12.29 0.09 -12.67
N ILE A 223 -12.99 -0.09 -11.54
CA ILE A 223 -12.95 0.85 -10.41
C ILE A 223 -11.65 0.63 -9.62
N VAL A 224 -10.87 1.70 -9.45
CA VAL A 224 -9.47 1.62 -8.97
C VAL A 224 -8.99 2.98 -8.44
N PHE A 225 -7.80 3.05 -7.85
CA PHE A 225 -7.09 4.32 -7.72
C PHE A 225 -6.54 4.78 -9.08
N MET A 226 -6.71 6.07 -9.39
CA MET A 226 -6.45 6.62 -10.73
C MET A 226 -5.00 6.48 -11.18
N HIS A 227 -4.04 6.41 -10.26
CA HIS A 227 -2.63 6.18 -10.59
C HIS A 227 -2.38 4.80 -11.22
N ASP A 228 -3.15 3.77 -10.86
CA ASP A 228 -3.04 2.45 -11.49
C ASP A 228 -3.59 2.47 -12.93
N ALA A 229 -4.67 3.22 -13.17
CA ALA A 229 -5.22 3.43 -14.51
C ALA A 229 -4.28 4.22 -15.41
N VAL A 230 -3.64 5.26 -14.85
CA VAL A 230 -2.53 5.97 -15.51
C VAL A 230 -1.41 5.01 -15.86
N ALA A 231 -1.01 4.11 -14.96
CA ALA A 231 0.05 3.15 -15.22
C ALA A 231 -0.26 2.26 -16.44
N GLN A 232 -1.50 1.77 -16.56
CA GLN A 232 -1.92 0.99 -17.72
C GLN A 232 -1.87 1.82 -19.02
N ALA A 233 -2.37 3.07 -18.97
CA ALA A 233 -2.36 3.96 -20.13
C ALA A 233 -0.93 4.32 -20.58
N VAL A 234 -0.01 4.61 -19.65
CA VAL A 234 1.40 4.88 -19.95
C VAL A 234 2.10 3.63 -20.52
N ALA A 235 1.71 2.44 -20.07
CA ALA A 235 2.16 1.17 -20.65
C ALA A 235 1.58 0.88 -22.05
N GLY A 236 0.69 1.74 -22.56
CA GLY A 236 0.12 1.64 -23.91
C GLY A 236 -1.20 0.87 -24.00
N ALA A 237 -1.80 0.47 -22.88
CA ALA A 237 -3.14 -0.10 -22.88
C ALA A 237 -4.18 0.97 -23.30
N PRO A 238 -5.30 0.57 -23.94
CA PRO A 238 -6.36 1.49 -24.36
C PRO A 238 -7.22 1.95 -23.17
N ILE A 239 -6.60 2.48 -22.12
CA ILE A 239 -7.26 2.92 -20.90
C ILE A 239 -7.38 4.44 -20.87
N ARG A 240 -8.58 4.92 -20.54
CA ARG A 240 -8.79 6.30 -20.12
C ARG A 240 -9.19 6.35 -18.65
N THR A 241 -8.43 7.11 -17.87
CA THR A 241 -8.70 7.40 -16.45
C THR A 241 -9.78 8.46 -16.30
N VAL A 242 -10.67 8.29 -15.33
CA VAL A 242 -11.78 9.20 -15.05
C VAL A 242 -11.81 9.57 -13.57
N ALA A 243 -11.80 10.88 -13.31
CA ALA A 243 -12.17 11.49 -12.05
C ALA A 243 -13.68 11.77 -12.06
N PRO A 244 -14.50 11.08 -11.23
CA PRO A 244 -15.95 11.14 -11.36
C PRO A 244 -16.56 12.50 -11.02
N CYS A 245 -17.56 12.92 -11.81
CA CYS A 245 -18.12 14.28 -11.77
C CYS A 245 -18.81 14.67 -10.44
N GLU A 246 -19.34 13.69 -9.71
CA GLU A 246 -19.94 13.89 -8.38
C GLU A 246 -18.89 14.34 -7.36
N GLY A 247 -17.63 13.99 -7.60
CA GLY A 247 -16.53 14.03 -6.65
C GLY A 247 -16.12 12.61 -6.26
N THR A 248 -14.99 12.51 -5.57
CA THR A 248 -14.41 11.22 -5.18
C THR A 248 -13.58 11.36 -3.92
N GLY A 249 -13.23 10.22 -3.32
CA GLY A 249 -12.30 10.14 -2.21
C GLY A 249 -10.88 9.84 -2.67
N TYR A 250 -10.02 9.58 -1.71
CA TYR A 250 -8.63 9.26 -1.94
C TYR A 250 -8.12 8.37 -0.81
N GLU A 251 -7.02 7.67 -1.04
CA GLU A 251 -6.25 7.03 0.01
C GLU A 251 -5.07 7.90 0.43
N VAL A 252 -4.71 7.77 1.70
CA VAL A 252 -3.34 8.02 2.16
C VAL A 252 -2.67 6.65 2.35
N GLY A 253 -1.85 6.28 1.38
CA GLY A 253 -1.00 5.09 1.48
C GLY A 253 -0.14 5.18 2.73
N SER A 254 -0.10 4.13 3.54
CA SER A 254 0.51 4.21 4.89
C SER A 254 1.60 3.17 5.13
N MET A 255 2.42 3.40 6.15
CA MET A 255 3.43 2.45 6.62
C MET A 255 3.38 2.37 8.15
N SER A 256 3.56 1.16 8.69
CA SER A 256 3.59 0.92 10.13
C SER A 256 4.67 -0.09 10.51
N ILE A 257 5.27 0.09 11.69
CA ILE A 257 6.09 -0.95 12.33
C ILE A 257 5.14 -1.89 13.07
N ILE A 258 5.26 -3.20 12.84
CA ILE A 258 4.41 -4.21 13.46
C ILE A 258 4.84 -4.40 14.92
N ALA A 259 3.88 -4.34 15.84
CA ALA A 259 4.15 -4.46 17.27
C ALA A 259 4.69 -5.84 17.61
N GLY A 260 5.85 -5.88 18.28
CA GLY A 260 6.53 -7.13 18.63
C GLY A 260 7.15 -7.86 17.44
N GLY A 261 7.40 -7.17 16.32
CA GLY A 261 8.12 -7.72 15.17
C GLY A 261 9.54 -8.20 15.53
N PRO A 262 10.07 -9.23 14.85
CA PRO A 262 11.34 -9.89 15.22
C PRO A 262 12.60 -9.02 15.05
N ASN A 263 12.59 -8.01 14.18
CA ASN A 263 13.76 -7.22 13.78
C ASN A 263 13.52 -5.69 13.92
N PRO A 264 13.36 -5.16 15.15
CA PRO A 264 12.96 -3.76 15.39
C PRO A 264 13.98 -2.72 14.92
N GLU A 265 15.28 -3.05 14.88
CA GLU A 265 16.30 -2.14 14.33
C GLU A 265 16.16 -1.99 12.82
N ALA A 266 16.04 -3.10 12.09
CA ALA A 266 15.84 -3.10 10.65
C ALA A 266 14.53 -2.40 10.26
N ALA A 267 13.47 -2.59 11.05
CA ALA A 267 12.18 -1.92 10.86
C ALA A 267 12.31 -0.40 10.91
N ARG A 268 13.02 0.16 11.90
CA ARG A 268 13.24 1.61 12.01
C ARG A 268 14.11 2.16 10.88
N ILE A 269 15.14 1.42 10.47
CA ILE A 269 15.99 1.80 9.33
C ILE A 269 15.15 1.86 8.06
N TRP A 270 14.30 0.85 7.79
CA TRP A 270 13.36 0.89 6.68
C TRP A 270 12.41 2.07 6.78
N TYR A 271 11.83 2.31 7.96
CA TYR A 271 10.85 3.37 8.17
C TYR A 271 11.42 4.75 7.84
N ASP A 272 12.63 5.05 8.31
CA ASP A 272 13.30 6.32 8.01
C ASP A 272 13.79 6.40 6.55
N TRP A 273 14.26 5.29 6.00
CA TRP A 273 14.74 5.22 4.62
C TRP A 273 13.59 5.41 3.62
N ALA A 274 12.46 4.72 3.81
CA ALA A 274 11.31 4.76 2.91
C ALA A 274 10.60 6.13 2.88
N LEU A 275 10.82 6.96 3.91
CA LEU A 275 10.36 8.35 3.95
C LEU A 275 11.33 9.34 3.29
N SER A 276 12.51 8.91 2.86
CA SER A 276 13.46 9.78 2.18
C SER A 276 12.99 10.17 0.77
N PRO A 277 13.38 11.36 0.27
CA PRO A 277 13.10 11.76 -1.11
C PRO A 277 13.63 10.76 -2.13
N GLU A 278 14.83 10.21 -1.88
CA GLU A 278 15.51 9.29 -2.77
C GLU A 278 14.78 7.95 -2.87
N ALA A 279 14.30 7.42 -1.74
CA ALA A 279 13.53 6.19 -1.74
C ALA A 279 12.16 6.37 -2.42
N GLN A 280 11.46 7.48 -2.17
CA GLN A 280 10.18 7.73 -2.82
C GLN A 280 10.31 7.98 -4.33
N ALA A 281 11.44 8.53 -4.80
CA ALA A 281 11.74 8.67 -6.22
C ALA A 281 11.84 7.31 -6.97
N LEU A 282 12.04 6.20 -6.25
CA LEU A 282 12.06 4.86 -6.85
C LEU A 282 10.71 4.44 -7.44
N ALA A 283 9.61 5.12 -7.08
CA ALA A 283 8.29 4.88 -7.66
C ALA A 283 8.31 4.96 -9.19
N GLU A 284 9.09 5.88 -9.77
CA GLU A 284 9.22 6.03 -11.22
C GLU A 284 9.77 4.76 -11.89
N GLN A 285 10.75 4.10 -11.26
CA GLN A 285 11.33 2.84 -11.76
C GLN A 285 10.32 1.69 -11.76
N ALA A 286 9.31 1.78 -10.91
CA ALA A 286 8.22 0.82 -10.79
C ALA A 286 6.96 1.23 -11.59
N ALA A 287 7.05 2.27 -12.44
CA ALA A 287 5.89 2.85 -13.14
C ALA A 287 4.71 3.12 -12.16
N SER A 288 5.05 3.62 -10.98
CA SER A 288 4.10 3.93 -9.90
C SER A 288 3.87 5.44 -9.88
N TYR A 289 2.60 5.85 -9.97
CA TYR A 289 2.19 7.23 -10.25
C TYR A 289 1.40 7.87 -9.08
N GLN A 290 1.63 7.38 -7.85
CA GLN A 290 1.09 8.00 -6.65
C GLN A 290 1.79 9.34 -6.37
N VAL A 291 1.10 10.23 -5.63
CA VAL A 291 1.72 11.46 -5.15
C VAL A 291 2.57 11.14 -3.90
N PRO A 292 3.89 11.40 -3.91
CA PRO A 292 4.77 11.07 -2.78
C PRO A 292 4.45 11.90 -1.53
N SER A 293 4.70 11.32 -0.35
CA SER A 293 4.52 12.05 0.91
C SER A 293 5.66 12.99 1.24
N ASN A 294 6.89 12.75 0.78
CA ASN A 294 8.01 13.67 1.02
C ASN A 294 7.94 14.83 0.02
N ARG A 295 7.91 16.08 0.53
CA ARG A 295 7.77 17.29 -0.29
C ARG A 295 8.94 17.53 -1.25
N ASN A 296 10.08 16.90 -1.00
CA ASN A 296 11.28 17.00 -1.82
C ASN A 296 11.41 15.84 -2.83
N ALA A 297 10.53 14.83 -2.78
CA ALA A 297 10.51 13.76 -3.77
C ALA A 297 9.88 14.25 -5.09
N PRO A 298 10.43 13.87 -6.25
CA PRO A 298 9.80 14.17 -7.52
C PRO A 298 8.46 13.43 -7.64
N THR A 299 7.42 14.14 -8.06
CA THR A 299 6.16 13.52 -8.48
C THR A 299 6.24 13.21 -9.97
N PRO A 300 5.98 11.98 -10.42
CA PRO A 300 5.97 11.65 -11.85
C PRO A 300 5.02 12.56 -12.64
N GLU A 301 5.42 13.01 -13.84
CA GLU A 301 4.62 13.95 -14.64
C GLU A 301 3.21 13.40 -14.98
N ALA A 302 3.10 12.09 -15.19
CA ALA A 302 1.83 11.43 -15.49
C ALA A 302 0.94 11.21 -14.26
N ALA A 303 1.45 11.45 -13.04
CA ALA A 303 0.66 11.26 -11.82
C ALA A 303 -0.59 12.15 -11.82
N PRO A 304 -1.76 11.64 -11.38
CA PRO A 304 -2.93 12.48 -11.22
C PRO A 304 -2.65 13.65 -10.26
N ARG A 305 -2.88 14.88 -10.73
CA ARG A 305 -2.83 16.08 -9.89
C ARG A 305 -4.05 16.14 -8.99
N LEU A 306 -3.87 15.89 -7.70
CA LEU A 306 -4.96 15.81 -6.72
C LEU A 306 -5.74 17.12 -6.61
N GLU A 307 -5.08 18.25 -6.83
CA GLU A 307 -5.66 19.59 -6.83
C GLU A 307 -6.66 19.86 -7.96
N ASP A 308 -6.59 19.08 -9.05
CA ASP A 308 -7.52 19.19 -10.19
C ASP A 308 -8.75 18.28 -10.03
N ILE A 309 -8.77 17.45 -8.97
CA ILE A 309 -9.82 16.49 -8.71
C ILE A 309 -10.75 17.04 -7.62
N LYS A 310 -12.06 16.90 -7.82
CA LYS A 310 -13.06 17.21 -6.81
C LYS A 310 -13.03 16.16 -5.69
N LEU A 311 -12.07 16.30 -4.78
CA LEU A 311 -11.91 15.43 -3.63
C LEU A 311 -12.84 15.83 -2.49
N ILE A 312 -13.42 14.84 -1.81
CA ILE A 312 -14.00 15.04 -0.49
C ILE A 312 -12.89 15.27 0.55
N ASP A 313 -13.24 15.93 1.65
CA ASP A 313 -12.40 15.88 2.85
C ASP A 313 -12.63 14.54 3.55
N TYR A 314 -11.89 13.52 3.12
CA TYR A 314 -12.08 12.15 3.57
C TYR A 314 -11.82 12.02 5.08
N ASP A 315 -12.81 11.55 5.84
CA ASP A 315 -12.74 11.37 7.29
C ASP A 315 -12.01 10.06 7.66
N PHE A 316 -10.67 10.10 7.62
CA PHE A 316 -9.85 8.94 7.99
C PHE A 316 -10.04 8.49 9.44
N VAL A 317 -10.43 9.39 10.36
CA VAL A 317 -10.64 9.03 11.77
C VAL A 317 -11.87 8.13 11.91
N THR A 318 -13.00 8.53 11.31
CA THR A 318 -14.22 7.72 11.36
C THR A 318 -14.11 6.45 10.53
N PHE A 319 -13.56 6.50 9.32
CA PHE A 319 -13.51 5.33 8.44
C PHE A 319 -12.30 4.41 8.69
N GLY A 320 -11.27 4.89 9.37
CA GLY A 320 -10.18 4.08 9.92
C GLY A 320 -10.52 3.38 11.24
N ASP A 321 -11.65 3.72 11.86
CA ASP A 321 -12.11 3.13 13.11
C ASP A 321 -12.54 1.66 12.95
N ALA A 322 -12.13 0.83 13.91
CA ALA A 322 -12.38 -0.61 13.88
C ALA A 322 -13.87 -0.97 13.86
N GLU A 323 -14.70 -0.31 14.67
CA GLU A 323 -16.13 -0.57 14.78
C GLU A 323 -16.85 -0.12 13.51
N THR A 324 -16.54 1.08 13.02
CA THR A 324 -17.10 1.62 11.78
C THR A 324 -16.76 0.73 10.59
N ARG A 325 -15.48 0.34 10.46
CA ARG A 325 -15.03 -0.58 9.41
C ARG A 325 -15.76 -1.90 9.46
N GLN A 326 -15.84 -2.53 10.63
CA GLN A 326 -16.52 -3.80 10.81
C GLN A 326 -18.01 -3.70 10.45
N ARG A 327 -18.69 -2.64 10.89
CA ARG A 327 -20.13 -2.41 10.65
C ARG A 327 -20.44 -2.25 9.17
N LEU A 328 -19.66 -1.42 8.47
CA LEU A 328 -19.86 -1.17 7.04
C LEU A 328 -19.60 -2.42 6.20
N LEU A 329 -18.56 -3.20 6.53
CA LEU A 329 -18.30 -4.47 5.84
C LEU A 329 -19.39 -5.52 6.10
N ALA A 330 -19.85 -5.65 7.34
CA ALA A 330 -20.94 -6.57 7.66
C ALA A 330 -22.23 -6.21 6.91
N ARG A 331 -22.53 -4.91 6.79
CA ARG A 331 -23.66 -4.43 5.98
C ARG A 331 -23.45 -4.76 4.51
N TRP A 332 -22.24 -4.52 3.97
CA TRP A 332 -21.91 -4.83 2.57
C TRP A 332 -22.07 -6.31 2.26
N ASP A 333 -21.59 -7.19 3.13
CA ASP A 333 -21.77 -8.64 2.98
C ASP A 333 -23.26 -9.01 2.93
N SER A 334 -24.08 -8.42 3.80
CA SER A 334 -25.50 -8.74 3.89
C SER A 334 -26.35 -8.21 2.74
N GLU A 335 -26.03 -7.01 2.23
CA GLU A 335 -26.88 -6.31 1.26
C GLU A 335 -26.38 -6.44 -0.17
N ILE A 336 -25.07 -6.60 -0.38
CA ILE A 336 -24.42 -6.61 -1.69
C ILE A 336 -23.73 -7.96 -1.93
N GLY A 337 -22.82 -8.37 -1.04
CA GLY A 337 -22.04 -9.60 -1.20
C GLY A 337 -22.89 -10.88 -1.21
N ALA A 338 -24.04 -10.88 -0.52
CA ALA A 338 -24.98 -12.00 -0.48
C ALA A 338 -25.93 -12.07 -1.69
N ARG A 339 -25.97 -11.05 -2.55
CA ARG A 339 -26.83 -11.07 -3.74
C ARG A 339 -26.34 -12.16 -4.70
N GLN A 340 -27.25 -13.03 -5.08
CA GLN A 340 -27.02 -13.97 -6.18
C GLN A 340 -27.24 -13.23 -7.50
N ARG A 341 -26.47 -13.60 -8.52
CA ARG A 341 -26.70 -13.15 -9.90
C ARG A 341 -27.96 -13.79 -10.48
#